data_AF-A0AA43QXF6-F1
#
_entry.id   AF-A0AA43QXF6-F1
#
_cell.length_a   1.000
_cell.length_b   1.000
_cell.length_c   1.000
_cell.angle_alpha   90.00
_cell.angle_beta   90.00
_cell.angle_gamma   90.00
#
_symmetry.space_group_name_H-M   'P 1'
#
loop_
_entity.id
_entity.type
_entity.pdbx_description
1 polymer ?
#
loop_
_entity_poly.entity_id
_entity_poly.type
_entity_poly.pdbx_seq_one_letter_code
_entity_poly.pdbx_strand_id
1 'polypeptide(L)'
;MSAGPFLLSKYETDEGTILPIRIQPETLTVADNAEPAGGADGPFVKVSGSKRAYGVHPRKLTLSRSVGSADYGSAKAYARIVMLTSAAFTAAVIGSTVAYAGVDWIIASKTAESIR
;
A
#
# COMPACT_ATOMS: atom_id res chain seq x y z
N MET A 1 -9.98 -4.52 -9.12
CA MET A 1 -10.23 -3.74 -10.34
C MET A 1 -9.46 -2.44 -10.18
N SER A 2 -8.48 -2.17 -11.04
CA SER A 2 -7.72 -0.91 -11.08
C SER A 2 -8.52 0.09 -11.91
N ALA A 3 -8.68 1.33 -11.46
CA ALA A 3 -9.43 2.37 -12.17
C ALA A 3 -8.56 3.20 -13.15
N GLY A 4 -7.23 3.00 -13.18
CA GLY A 4 -6.38 3.75 -14.11
C GLY A 4 -4.97 3.18 -14.36
N PRO A 5 -4.19 3.87 -15.22
CA PRO A 5 -2.77 3.58 -15.44
C PRO A 5 -1.95 3.86 -14.18
N PHE A 6 -0.78 3.21 -14.07
CA PHE A 6 0.16 3.51 -12.99
C PHE A 6 0.66 4.96 -13.09
N LEU A 7 0.65 5.66 -11.96
CA LEU A 7 1.22 7.01 -11.82
C LEU A 7 2.58 6.95 -11.12
N LEU A 8 3.41 7.95 -11.40
CA LEU A 8 4.67 8.18 -10.71
C LEU A 8 4.39 9.01 -9.45
N SER A 9 4.75 8.48 -8.28
CA SER A 9 4.64 9.15 -6.98
C SER A 9 5.96 8.99 -6.23
N LYS A 10 5.94 9.32 -4.95
CA LYS A 10 7.11 9.29 -4.07
C LYS A 10 6.85 8.44 -2.84
N TYR A 11 7.92 7.91 -2.29
CA TYR A 11 7.93 7.02 -1.16
C TYR A 11 9.00 7.46 -0.17
N GLU A 12 8.62 7.62 1.09
CA GLU A 12 9.52 7.95 2.20
C GLU A 12 9.99 6.66 2.87
N THR A 13 11.30 6.40 2.87
CA THR A 13 11.90 5.25 3.55
C THR A 13 11.86 5.39 5.07
N ASP A 14 12.15 4.31 5.81
CA ASP A 14 12.24 4.40 7.29
C ASP A 14 13.38 5.34 7.76
N GLU A 15 14.34 5.62 6.89
CA GLU A 15 15.46 6.54 7.11
C GLU A 15 15.15 8.00 6.68
N GLY A 16 13.93 8.27 6.20
CA GLY A 16 13.50 9.59 5.74
C GLY A 16 13.97 9.97 4.33
N THR A 17 14.55 9.03 3.57
CA THR A 17 14.91 9.28 2.17
C THR A 17 13.67 9.20 1.28
N ILE A 18 13.56 10.09 0.30
CA ILE A 18 12.42 10.10 -0.63
C ILE A 18 12.85 9.50 -1.97
N LEU A 19 12.21 8.40 -2.34
CA LEU A 19 12.50 7.64 -3.55
C LEU A 19 11.29 7.65 -4.51
N PRO A 20 11.50 7.56 -5.83
CA PRO A 20 10.41 7.48 -6.78
C PRO A 20 9.74 6.10 -6.73
N ILE A 21 8.41 6.06 -6.87
CA ILE A 21 7.61 4.83 -6.85
C ILE A 21 6.49 4.88 -7.89
N ARG A 22 6.10 3.72 -8.43
CA ARG A 22 4.96 3.60 -9.35
C ARG A 22 3.79 2.94 -8.62
N ILE A 23 2.66 3.63 -8.55
CA ILE A 23 1.46 3.18 -7.82
C ILE A 23 0.20 3.34 -8.68
N GLN A 24 -0.88 2.68 -8.27
CA GLN A 24 -2.20 2.93 -8.84
C GLN A 24 -2.85 4.13 -8.14
N PRO A 25 -3.67 4.95 -8.81
CA PRO A 25 -4.23 6.19 -8.26
C PRO A 25 -5.07 6.00 -6.99
N GLU A 26 -5.75 4.86 -6.85
CA GLU A 26 -6.55 4.54 -5.67
C GLU A 26 -5.68 4.27 -4.44
N THR A 27 -4.37 4.11 -4.60
CA THR A 27 -3.43 3.97 -3.48
C THR A 27 -3.32 5.26 -2.68
N LEU A 28 -3.48 6.42 -3.33
CA LEU A 28 -3.37 7.74 -2.69
C LEU A 28 -4.58 8.09 -1.82
N THR A 29 -5.74 7.46 -2.08
CA THR A 29 -7.00 7.79 -1.40
C THR A 29 -7.27 6.90 -0.18
N VAL A 30 -6.40 5.93 0.10
CA VAL A 30 -6.55 4.94 1.18
C VAL A 30 -5.90 5.47 2.44
N ALA A 31 -6.63 5.52 3.57
CA ALA A 31 -6.07 5.79 4.90
C ALA A 31 -5.07 6.98 4.95
N ASP A 32 -5.43 8.10 4.31
CA ASP A 32 -4.62 9.32 4.23
C ASP A 32 -3.18 9.10 3.71
N ASN A 33 -3.03 8.15 2.79
CA ASN A 33 -1.76 7.76 2.18
C ASN A 33 -1.28 8.78 1.13
N ALA A 34 -1.08 10.02 1.58
CA ALA A 34 -0.58 11.11 0.78
C ALA A 34 0.89 10.92 0.39
N GLU A 35 1.27 11.49 -0.75
CA GLU A 35 2.66 11.53 -1.20
C GLU A 35 3.53 12.36 -0.22
N PRO A 36 4.74 11.90 0.14
CA PRO A 36 5.64 12.67 1.00
C PRO A 36 6.09 13.99 0.35
N ALA A 37 6.28 15.01 1.18
CA ALA A 37 6.81 16.29 0.75
C ALA A 37 8.32 16.21 0.50
N GLY A 38 8.78 16.70 -0.66
CA GLY A 38 10.19 16.74 -1.03
C GLY A 38 10.47 16.24 -2.45
N GLY A 39 11.72 16.40 -2.88
CA GLY A 39 12.22 15.84 -4.14
C GLY A 39 12.50 14.36 -3.98
N ALA A 40 12.15 13.56 -4.98
CA ALA A 40 12.57 12.16 -5.05
C ALA A 40 13.84 12.06 -5.87
N ASP A 41 14.86 11.39 -5.33
CA ASP A 41 16.10 11.11 -6.03
C ASP A 41 16.54 9.66 -5.78
N GLY A 42 17.24 9.06 -6.74
CA GLY A 42 17.73 7.69 -6.64
C GLY A 42 16.83 6.61 -7.27
N PRO A 43 17.06 5.34 -6.91
CA PRO A 43 16.45 4.20 -7.60
C PRO A 43 14.96 4.04 -7.28
N PHE A 44 14.22 3.49 -8.24
CA PHE A 44 12.80 3.18 -8.05
C PHE A 44 12.57 2.12 -6.97
N VAL A 45 11.58 2.40 -6.12
CA VAL A 45 11.09 1.46 -5.11
C VAL A 45 10.37 0.27 -5.76
N LYS A 46 10.67 -0.94 -5.28
CA LYS A 46 10.15 -2.19 -5.88
C LYS A 46 8.83 -2.59 -5.21
N VAL A 47 7.72 -2.19 -5.83
CA VAL A 47 6.37 -2.57 -5.37
C VAL A 47 6.12 -4.08 -5.53
N SER A 48 6.61 -4.67 -6.62
CA SER A 48 6.49 -6.09 -6.93
C SER A 48 7.87 -6.73 -7.12
N GLY A 49 7.94 -8.06 -6.96
CA GLY A 49 9.17 -8.83 -7.11
C GLY A 49 9.56 -9.62 -5.86
N SER A 50 10.66 -10.36 -5.97
CA SER A 50 11.21 -11.17 -4.88
C SER A 50 11.83 -10.29 -3.79
N LYS A 51 11.53 -10.57 -2.53
CA LYS A 51 12.20 -9.98 -1.35
C LYS A 51 13.70 -10.29 -1.28
N ARG A 52 14.20 -11.19 -2.14
CA ARG A 52 15.64 -11.50 -2.25
C ARG A 52 16.39 -10.55 -3.20
N ALA A 53 15.68 -9.75 -3.98
CA ALA A 53 16.31 -8.77 -4.86
C ALA A 53 16.73 -7.53 -4.07
N TYR A 54 17.89 -6.98 -4.43
CA TYR A 54 18.43 -5.73 -3.87
C TYR A 54 17.48 -4.54 -4.09
N GLY A 55 17.50 -3.60 -3.15
CA GLY A 55 16.73 -2.36 -3.17
C GLY A 55 15.68 -2.26 -2.06
N VAL A 56 14.85 -1.22 -2.16
CA VAL A 56 13.81 -0.91 -1.17
C VAL A 56 12.51 -1.63 -1.52
N HIS A 57 12.04 -2.47 -0.59
CA HIS A 57 10.71 -3.07 -0.62
C HIS A 57 9.79 -2.26 0.28
N PRO A 58 8.73 -1.65 -0.25
CA PRO A 58 7.96 -0.67 0.49
C PRO A 58 7.05 -1.30 1.55
N ARG A 59 6.62 -0.48 2.50
CA ARG A 59 5.57 -0.80 3.48
C ARG A 59 4.26 -1.15 2.77
N LYS A 60 3.55 -2.18 3.26
CA LYS A 60 2.30 -2.66 2.65
C LYS A 60 1.21 -2.94 3.68
N LEU A 61 -0.03 -2.60 3.34
CA LEU A 61 -1.23 -3.10 4.00
C LEU A 61 -1.85 -4.20 3.16
N THR A 62 -2.27 -5.29 3.82
CA THR A 62 -3.17 -6.26 3.21
C THR A 62 -4.58 -5.94 3.68
N LEU A 63 -5.44 -5.60 2.74
CA LEU A 63 -6.86 -5.40 2.95
C LEU A 63 -7.61 -6.71 2.70
N SER A 64 -8.65 -6.97 3.47
CA SER A 64 -9.56 -8.09 3.26
C SER A 64 -11.01 -7.63 3.29
N ARG A 65 -11.85 -8.27 2.49
CA ARG A 65 -13.31 -8.12 2.56
C ARG A 65 -13.98 -9.47 2.30
N SER A 66 -15.15 -9.67 2.87
CA SER A 66 -16.00 -10.81 2.53
C SER A 66 -16.65 -10.58 1.15
N VAL A 67 -16.75 -11.64 0.37
CA VAL A 67 -17.39 -11.68 -0.94
C VAL A 67 -18.30 -12.89 -1.00
N GLY A 68 -19.51 -12.72 -1.52
CA GLY A 68 -20.56 -13.74 -1.56
C GLY A 68 -21.62 -13.54 -0.46
N SER A 69 -22.77 -14.20 -0.62
CA SER A 69 -23.81 -14.25 0.41
C SER A 69 -23.43 -15.25 1.50
N ALA A 70 -23.96 -15.05 2.72
CA ALA A 70 -23.66 -15.88 3.88
C ALA A 70 -23.98 -17.37 3.66
N ASP A 71 -24.88 -17.70 2.72
CA ASP A 71 -25.40 -19.05 2.50
C ASP A 71 -24.43 -20.00 1.77
N TYR A 72 -23.38 -19.50 1.11
CA TYR A 72 -22.45 -20.33 0.31
C TYR A 72 -21.00 -20.36 0.81
N GLY A 73 -20.77 -19.91 2.05
CA GLY A 73 -19.44 -19.80 2.63
C GLY A 73 -18.80 -18.46 2.27
N SER A 74 -18.38 -17.70 3.28
CA SER A 74 -17.79 -16.38 3.08
C SER A 74 -16.42 -16.49 2.39
N ALA A 75 -16.37 -16.27 1.08
CA ALA A 75 -15.11 -16.10 0.39
C ALA A 75 -14.48 -14.77 0.83
N LYS A 76 -13.15 -14.71 0.94
CA LYS A 76 -12.44 -13.46 1.23
C LYS A 76 -11.70 -13.00 -0.01
N ALA A 77 -11.92 -11.74 -0.40
CA ALA A 77 -11.05 -11.06 -1.34
C ALA A 77 -9.96 -10.33 -0.57
N TYR A 78 -8.77 -10.26 -1.18
CA TYR A 78 -7.62 -9.56 -0.63
C TYR A 78 -7.10 -8.53 -1.63
N ALA A 79 -6.67 -7.37 -1.11
CA ALA A 79 -5.93 -6.37 -1.86
C ALA A 79 -4.66 -6.01 -1.09
N ARG A 80 -3.60 -5.63 -1.81
CA ARG A 80 -2.34 -5.17 -1.19
C ARG A 80 -2.06 -3.75 -1.65
N ILE A 81 -1.85 -2.86 -0.69
CA ILE A 81 -1.68 -1.43 -0.93
C ILE A 81 -0.36 -1.01 -0.32
N VAL A 82 0.39 -0.20 -1.06
CA VAL A 82 1.66 0.36 -0.60
C VAL A 82 1.39 1.63 0.22
N MET A 83 2.02 1.76 1.39
CA MET A 83 1.96 2.97 2.20
C MET A 83 3.18 3.84 1.92
N LEU A 84 2.96 5.07 1.48
CA LEU A 84 3.98 5.99 0.98
C LEU A 84 4.79 6.67 2.08
N THR A 85 4.22 6.81 3.28
CA THR A 85 4.87 7.48 4.41
C THR A 85 4.91 6.59 5.65
N SER A 86 5.90 6.82 6.50
CA SER A 86 6.05 6.13 7.78
C SER A 86 4.89 6.45 8.71
N ALA A 87 4.43 7.71 8.69
CA ALA A 87 3.32 8.20 9.48
C ALA A 87 2.00 7.52 9.12
N ALA A 88 1.62 7.48 7.83
CA ALA A 88 0.39 6.83 7.39
C ALA A 88 0.41 5.33 7.68
N PHE A 89 1.57 4.68 7.47
CA PHE A 89 1.71 3.27 7.84
C PHE A 89 1.55 3.05 9.34
N THR A 90 2.12 3.89 10.19
CA THR A 90 2.02 3.76 11.65
C THR A 90 0.59 3.99 12.14
N ALA A 91 -0.10 5.00 11.59
CA ALA A 91 -1.49 5.33 11.92
C ALA A 91 -2.49 4.24 11.52
N ALA A 92 -2.19 3.44 10.48
CA ALA A 92 -3.06 2.34 10.06
C ALA A 92 -3.18 1.25 11.14
N VAL A 93 -4.41 0.97 11.57
CA VAL A 93 -4.72 -0.02 12.62
C VAL A 93 -5.27 -1.31 12.01
N ILE A 94 -4.77 -2.47 12.44
CA ILE A 94 -5.31 -3.76 12.00
C ILE A 94 -6.73 -3.92 12.56
N GLY A 95 -7.67 -4.34 11.72
CA GLY A 95 -9.08 -4.47 12.05
C GLY A 95 -9.91 -3.22 11.77
N SER A 96 -9.30 -2.07 11.48
CA SER A 96 -10.06 -0.88 11.09
C SER A 96 -10.52 -0.96 9.63
N THR A 97 -11.65 -0.31 9.36
CA THR A 97 -12.22 -0.20 8.02
C THR A 97 -11.58 0.96 7.25
N VAL A 98 -11.28 0.76 5.98
CA VAL A 98 -10.76 1.78 5.06
C VAL A 98 -11.45 1.65 3.71
N ALA A 99 -11.78 2.78 3.09
CA ALA A 99 -12.29 2.82 1.73
C ALA A 99 -11.16 2.60 0.71
N TYR A 100 -11.34 1.63 -0.19
CA TYR A 100 -10.44 1.37 -1.32
C TYR A 100 -11.26 1.06 -2.57
N ALA A 101 -10.97 1.79 -3.65
CA ALA A 101 -11.71 1.73 -4.92
C ALA A 101 -13.23 1.88 -4.74
N GLY A 102 -13.65 2.77 -3.83
CA GLY A 102 -15.06 3.05 -3.55
C GLY A 102 -15.80 1.99 -2.73
N VAL A 103 -15.08 1.01 -2.16
CA VAL A 103 -15.67 -0.04 -1.30
C VAL A 103 -14.94 -0.09 0.03
N ASP A 104 -15.64 -0.46 1.10
CA ASP A 104 -15.05 -0.66 2.42
C ASP A 104 -14.29 -1.99 2.53
N TRP A 105 -13.10 -1.92 3.11
CA TRP A 105 -12.24 -3.07 3.39
C TRP A 105 -11.72 -3.02 4.81
N ILE A 106 -11.39 -4.18 5.37
CA ILE A 106 -10.76 -4.29 6.70
C ILE A 106 -9.26 -4.47 6.52
N ILE A 107 -8.45 -3.72 7.26
CA ILE A 107 -7.00 -3.95 7.31
C ILE A 107 -6.73 -5.29 8.01
N ALA A 108 -6.26 -6.28 7.27
CA ALA A 108 -5.99 -7.62 7.78
C ALA A 108 -4.57 -7.79 8.32
N SER A 109 -3.58 -7.16 7.67
CA SER A 109 -2.18 -7.24 8.10
C SER A 109 -1.34 -6.07 7.61
N LYS A 110 -0.20 -5.87 8.27
CA LYS A 110 0.81 -4.87 7.95
C LYS A 110 2.13 -5.57 7.63
N THR A 111 2.84 -5.11 6.61
CA THR A 111 4.19 -5.55 6.27
C THR A 111 5.09 -4.33 6.30
N ALA A 112 6.09 -4.35 7.17
CA ALA A 112 7.09 -3.28 7.28
C ALA A 112 7.99 -3.21 6.03
N GLU A 113 8.69 -2.09 5.90
CA GLU A 113 9.73 -1.91 4.90
C GLU A 113 10.83 -2.97 5.05
N SER A 114 11.46 -3.31 3.93
CA SER A 114 12.68 -4.12 3.95
C SER A 114 13.65 -3.57 2.93
N ILE A 115 14.84 -3.21 3.40
CA ILE A 115 15.96 -2.80 2.56
C ILE A 115 16.93 -3.98 2.50
N ARG A 116 17.42 -4.31 1.31
CA ARG A 116 18.43 -5.35 1.11
C ARG A 116 19.46 -4.94 0.08
#